data_AF-A0A7Z0EMV2-F1
#
_entry.id   AF-A0A7Z0EMV2-F1
#
_cell.length_a   1.000
_cell.length_b   1.000
_cell.length_c   1.000
_cell.angle_alpha   90.00
_cell.angle_beta   90.00
_cell.angle_gamma   90.00
#
_symmetry.space_group_name_H-M   'P 1'
#
loop_
_entity.id
_entity.type
_entity.pdbx_description
1 polymer ?
#
loop_
_entity_poly.entity_id
_entity_poly.type
_entity_poly.pdbx_seq_one_letter_code
_entity_poly.pdbx_strand_id
1 'polypeptide(L)'
;MRSIDGVLPRAPTGRPRVAAVGAVLILCLVGAPVMSLFPVGLWEAAEALTMSGAGLGVLVFAPLVAGVVLLMTWLGTRWLEGAGVNHPTSAASLVTVTAMATPVFVAFLAPAATPVPGNTTVSIAVLSAAVATLGMGACMAWCGLPDRFQAGVLPAVVVVAALLTALPAVSDEMRARAADERSREQIESFDQTIAVLDDPRWSLDQVHEVDGALRFTYRDPDGTPVYVHTWTGARARGSEGIRSGCEFPDVRCRNVDGAVAVYRGGNTPAELRTHLNDGVVACLTSVPGAPVDLVSAARSLRPETPGEREHLVRAVTS
;
A
#
# COMPACT_ATOMS: atom_id res chain seq x y z
N MET A 1 -2.67 47.38 48.32
CA MET A 1 -2.66 45.99 48.82
C MET A 1 -4.03 45.37 48.56
N ARG A 2 -4.15 44.56 47.51
CA ARG A 2 -5.35 43.78 47.18
C ARG A 2 -5.04 42.32 47.51
N SER A 3 -5.87 41.73 48.38
CA SER A 3 -5.84 40.33 48.77
C SER A 3 -6.01 39.44 47.54
N ILE A 4 -4.95 38.71 47.17
CA ILE A 4 -4.99 37.59 46.22
C ILE A 4 -5.08 36.34 47.10
N ASP A 5 -6.30 35.89 47.36
CA ASP A 5 -6.56 34.53 47.86
C ASP A 5 -7.89 34.06 47.27
N GLY A 6 -7.87 33.87 45.94
CA GLY A 6 -8.91 33.20 45.18
C GLY A 6 -8.50 31.76 44.90
N VAL A 7 -8.24 30.97 45.95
CA VAL A 7 -8.07 29.52 45.80
C VAL A 7 -9.45 28.93 45.48
N LEU A 8 -9.67 28.61 44.20
CA LEU A 8 -10.86 27.92 43.73
C LEU A 8 -11.05 26.60 44.53
N PRO A 9 -12.28 26.28 44.97
CA PRO A 9 -12.54 25.08 45.76
C PRO A 9 -12.19 23.84 44.94
N ARG A 10 -11.38 22.95 45.53
CA ARG A 10 -11.14 21.60 45.02
C ARG A 10 -12.49 20.90 44.90
N ALA A 11 -12.90 20.58 43.67
CA ALA A 11 -14.03 19.68 43.44
C ALA A 11 -13.69 18.29 44.04
N PRO A 12 -14.50 17.77 44.99
CA PRO A 12 -14.28 16.48 45.59
C PRO A 12 -15.01 15.42 44.76
N THR A 13 -14.34 14.85 43.77
CA THR A 13 -14.56 13.48 43.27
C THR A 13 -13.51 13.21 42.20
N GLY A 14 -12.95 11.99 42.15
CA GLY A 14 -12.03 11.56 41.09
C GLY A 14 -12.70 11.28 39.73
N ARG A 15 -14.02 11.49 39.61
CA ARG A 15 -14.84 11.22 38.42
C ARG A 15 -14.65 12.17 37.21
N PRO A 16 -14.40 13.49 37.35
CA PRO A 16 -14.26 14.37 36.19
C PRO A 16 -12.97 14.09 35.40
N ARG A 17 -11.97 13.44 36.01
CA ARG A 17 -10.69 13.15 35.35
C ARG A 17 -10.77 12.01 34.36
N VAL A 18 -11.49 10.93 34.70
CA VAL A 18 -11.69 9.80 33.79
C VAL A 18 -12.59 10.20 32.62
N ALA A 19 -13.61 11.02 32.89
CA ALA A 19 -14.48 11.59 31.84
C ALA A 19 -13.70 12.50 30.88
N ALA A 20 -12.84 13.39 31.38
CA ALA A 20 -12.00 14.26 30.57
C ALA A 20 -11.01 13.47 29.69
N VAL A 21 -10.29 12.49 30.26
CA VAL A 21 -9.35 11.64 29.50
C VAL A 21 -10.09 10.80 28.46
N GLY A 22 -11.24 10.23 28.83
CA GLY A 22 -12.10 9.48 27.91
C GLY A 22 -12.59 10.35 26.74
N ALA A 23 -13.06 11.57 27.01
CA ALA A 23 -13.52 12.49 25.97
C ALA A 23 -12.39 12.87 24.99
N VAL A 24 -11.18 13.13 25.49
CA VAL A 24 -10.01 13.40 24.64
C VAL A 24 -9.68 12.18 23.79
N LEU A 25 -9.62 10.98 24.37
CA LEU A 25 -9.34 9.75 23.61
C LEU A 25 -10.38 9.46 22.53
N ILE A 26 -11.67 9.63 22.81
CA ILE A 26 -12.73 9.43 21.79
C ILE A 26 -12.61 10.50 20.70
N LEU A 27 -12.27 11.74 21.06
CA LEU A 27 -12.01 12.79 20.07
C LEU A 27 -10.81 12.44 19.17
N CYS A 28 -9.74 11.85 19.70
CA CYS A 28 -8.60 11.36 18.89
C CYS A 28 -8.96 10.17 18.01
N LEU A 29 -9.59 9.15 18.60
CA LEU A 29 -9.74 7.84 17.98
C LEU A 29 -10.97 7.73 17.07
N VAL A 30 -11.96 8.60 17.26
CA VAL A 30 -13.20 8.60 16.47
C VAL A 30 -13.39 9.96 15.79
N GLY A 31 -13.20 11.06 16.52
CA GLY A 31 -13.36 12.40 15.99
C GLY A 31 -12.36 12.72 14.87
N ALA A 32 -11.07 12.51 15.09
CA ALA A 32 -10.03 12.81 14.10
C ALA A 32 -10.19 12.00 12.80
N PRO A 33 -10.45 10.67 12.84
CA PRO A 33 -10.82 9.90 11.65
C PRO A 33 -11.99 10.49 10.89
N VAL A 34 -13.13 10.73 11.55
CA VAL A 34 -14.34 11.27 10.89
C VAL A 34 -14.08 12.66 10.29
N MET A 35 -13.33 13.51 11.00
CA MET A 35 -12.94 14.84 10.49
C MET A 35 -11.99 14.75 9.29
N SER A 36 -11.11 13.74 9.23
CA SER A 36 -10.16 13.54 8.13
C SER A 36 -10.82 13.03 6.84
N LEU A 37 -12.02 12.44 6.92
CA LEU A 37 -12.79 12.03 5.74
C LEU A 37 -13.29 13.23 4.92
N PHE A 38 -13.53 14.36 5.59
CA PHE A 38 -14.03 15.57 4.95
C PHE A 38 -13.07 16.11 3.87
N PRO A 39 -11.78 16.37 4.14
CA PRO A 39 -10.85 16.83 3.11
C PRO A 39 -10.61 15.77 2.01
N VAL A 40 -10.73 14.47 2.29
CA VAL A 40 -10.66 13.41 1.26
C VAL A 40 -11.83 13.52 0.28
N GLY A 41 -13.07 13.52 0.77
CA GLY A 41 -14.25 13.66 -0.10
C GLY A 41 -14.32 15.03 -0.79
N LEU A 42 -13.77 16.07 -0.16
CA LEU A 42 -13.65 17.40 -0.78
C LEU A 42 -12.68 17.38 -1.96
N TRP A 43 -11.55 16.66 -1.83
CA TRP A 43 -10.56 16.52 -2.90
C TRP A 43 -11.16 15.80 -4.11
N GLU A 44 -11.85 14.68 -3.90
CA GLU A 44 -12.54 13.95 -4.97
C GLU A 44 -13.60 14.82 -5.67
N ALA A 45 -14.38 15.59 -4.90
CA ALA A 45 -15.36 16.52 -5.46
C ALA A 45 -14.71 17.67 -6.25
N ALA A 46 -13.59 18.21 -5.78
CA ALA A 46 -12.84 19.24 -6.48
C ALA A 46 -12.21 18.71 -7.78
N GLU A 47 -11.70 17.48 -7.77
CA GLU A 47 -11.16 16.82 -8.96
C GLU A 47 -12.24 16.58 -10.02
N ALA A 48 -13.43 16.09 -9.61
CA ALA A 48 -14.57 15.95 -10.50
C ALA A 48 -15.05 17.30 -11.10
N LEU A 49 -15.01 18.37 -10.31
CA LEU A 49 -15.44 19.71 -10.75
C LEU A 49 -14.41 20.42 -11.64
N THR A 50 -13.12 20.16 -11.43
CA THR A 50 -12.07 20.68 -12.31
C THR A 50 -12.07 19.96 -13.66
N MET A 51 -12.30 18.65 -13.70
CA MET A 51 -12.46 17.90 -14.95
C MET A 51 -13.70 18.31 -15.76
N SER A 52 -14.77 18.78 -15.10
CA SER A 52 -15.99 19.26 -15.78
C SER A 52 -15.93 20.72 -16.28
N GLY A 53 -14.79 21.41 -16.10
CA GLY A 53 -14.60 22.79 -16.57
C GLY A 53 -15.33 23.86 -15.76
N ALA A 54 -15.94 23.48 -14.63
CA ALA A 54 -16.71 24.37 -13.75
C ALA A 54 -15.80 25.12 -12.76
N GLY A 55 -14.82 25.89 -13.27
CA GLY A 55 -13.79 26.57 -12.46
C GLY A 55 -14.32 27.55 -11.39
N LEU A 56 -15.54 28.09 -11.56
CA LEU A 56 -16.21 28.94 -10.56
C LEU A 56 -16.67 28.15 -9.32
N GLY A 57 -16.90 26.83 -9.43
CA GLY A 57 -17.29 25.99 -8.31
C GLY A 57 -16.22 25.92 -7.21
N VAL A 58 -14.94 26.02 -7.59
CA VAL A 58 -13.78 26.00 -6.68
C VAL A 58 -13.81 27.16 -5.68
N LEU A 59 -14.32 28.33 -6.06
CA LEU A 59 -14.39 29.51 -5.18
C LEU A 59 -15.41 29.36 -4.05
N VAL A 60 -16.42 28.50 -4.21
CA VAL A 60 -17.44 28.24 -3.17
C VAL A 60 -16.94 27.22 -2.15
N PHE A 61 -15.93 26.42 -2.48
CA PHE A 61 -15.36 25.43 -1.54
C PHE A 61 -14.61 26.08 -0.39
N ALA A 62 -13.84 27.14 -0.63
CA ALA A 62 -13.05 27.78 0.43
C ALA A 62 -13.88 28.22 1.66
N PRO A 63 -15.00 28.96 1.50
CA PRO A 63 -15.85 29.33 2.66
C PRO A 63 -16.57 28.12 3.27
N LEU A 64 -16.94 27.11 2.47
CA LEU A 64 -17.57 25.89 2.96
C LEU A 64 -16.61 25.08 3.84
N VAL A 65 -15.35 24.91 3.40
CA VAL A 65 -14.29 24.24 4.17
C VAL A 65 -14.02 24.98 5.47
N ALA A 66 -13.85 26.31 5.40
CA ALA A 66 -13.64 27.12 6.59
C ALA A 66 -14.80 26.98 7.59
N GLY A 67 -16.05 26.98 7.09
CA GLY A 67 -17.24 26.76 7.90
C GLY A 67 -17.26 25.39 8.60
N VAL A 68 -16.93 24.32 7.88
CA VAL A 68 -16.87 22.96 8.44
C VAL A 68 -15.75 22.84 9.49
N VAL A 69 -14.56 23.39 9.22
CA VAL A 69 -13.44 23.39 10.19
C VAL A 69 -13.84 24.12 11.47
N LEU A 70 -14.47 25.29 11.36
CA LEU A 70 -14.95 26.07 12.51
C LEU A 70 -16.03 25.31 13.29
N LEU A 71 -16.97 24.66 12.59
CA LEU A 71 -18.02 23.85 13.21
C LEU A 71 -17.44 22.67 13.99
N MET A 72 -16.48 21.96 13.39
CA MET A 72 -15.81 20.81 14.04
C MET A 72 -15.01 21.25 15.27
N THR A 73 -14.31 22.37 15.18
CA THR A 73 -13.58 22.96 16.31
C THR A 73 -14.54 23.38 17.43
N TRP A 74 -15.68 23.98 17.08
CA TRP A 74 -16.69 24.39 18.03
C TRP A 74 -17.36 23.21 18.74
N LEU A 75 -17.76 22.16 17.99
CA LEU A 75 -18.32 20.92 18.53
C LEU A 75 -17.33 20.23 19.47
N GLY A 76 -16.07 20.12 19.07
CA GLY A 76 -14.99 19.58 19.90
C GLY A 76 -14.82 20.38 21.20
N THR A 77 -14.83 21.71 21.10
CA THR A 77 -14.73 22.60 22.27
C THR A 77 -15.90 22.38 23.23
N ARG A 78 -17.15 22.37 22.72
CA ARG A 78 -18.36 22.14 23.55
C ARG A 78 -18.36 20.79 24.24
N TRP A 79 -17.90 19.75 23.54
CA TRP A 79 -17.83 18.42 24.11
C TRP A 79 -16.76 18.33 25.22
N LEU A 80 -15.58 18.91 24.99
CA LEU A 80 -14.49 18.95 25.98
C LEU A 80 -14.83 19.84 27.19
N GLU A 81 -15.56 20.95 26.98
CA GLU A 81 -16.14 21.78 28.05
C GLU A 81 -17.08 20.94 28.93
N GLY A 82 -18.00 20.19 28.32
CA GLY A 82 -18.92 19.30 29.03
C GLY A 82 -18.21 18.17 29.81
N ALA A 83 -17.02 17.77 29.36
CA ALA A 83 -16.18 16.77 30.03
C ALA A 83 -15.26 17.36 31.13
N GLY A 84 -15.24 18.69 31.32
CA GLY A 84 -14.45 19.36 32.35
C GLY A 84 -12.97 19.53 32.01
N VAL A 85 -12.60 19.63 30.73
CA VAL A 85 -11.23 19.88 30.28
C VAL A 85 -10.84 21.35 30.53
N ASN A 86 -9.66 21.60 31.09
CA ASN A 86 -9.22 22.95 31.48
C ASN A 86 -8.86 23.86 30.29
N HIS A 87 -8.56 23.29 29.11
CA HIS A 87 -8.20 24.02 27.88
C HIS A 87 -8.89 23.38 26.65
N PRO A 88 -10.23 23.45 26.57
CA PRO A 88 -11.01 22.73 25.57
C PRO A 88 -10.76 23.28 24.15
N THR A 89 -10.58 24.59 24.02
CA THR A 89 -10.32 25.27 22.74
C THR A 89 -8.99 24.86 22.11
N SER A 90 -7.91 24.84 22.89
CA SER A 90 -6.57 24.46 22.42
C SER A 90 -6.50 22.99 22.00
N ALA A 91 -7.12 22.09 22.79
CA ALA A 91 -7.17 20.67 22.48
C ALA A 91 -8.01 20.38 21.22
N ALA A 92 -9.19 20.98 21.12
CA ALA A 92 -10.03 20.86 19.94
C ALA A 92 -9.32 21.39 18.68
N SER A 93 -8.68 22.58 18.77
CA SER A 93 -7.95 23.15 17.64
C SER A 93 -6.80 22.28 17.17
N LEU A 94 -6.07 21.64 18.09
CA LEU A 94 -4.94 20.78 17.77
C LEU A 94 -5.40 19.52 17.04
N VAL A 95 -6.47 18.88 17.50
CA VAL A 95 -7.07 17.71 16.84
C VAL A 95 -7.60 18.08 15.46
N THR A 96 -8.34 19.17 15.35
CA THR A 96 -8.93 19.57 14.06
C THR A 96 -7.83 19.96 13.06
N VAL A 97 -6.80 20.70 13.48
CA VAL A 97 -5.68 21.06 12.58
C VAL A 97 -4.91 19.83 12.13
N THR A 98 -4.57 18.92 13.04
CA THR A 98 -3.84 17.69 12.69
C THR A 98 -4.66 16.77 11.79
N ALA A 99 -5.95 16.59 12.07
CA ALA A 99 -6.86 15.80 11.24
C ALA A 99 -7.08 16.38 9.85
N MET A 100 -7.03 17.71 9.71
CA MET A 100 -7.17 18.40 8.42
C MET A 100 -5.86 18.47 7.62
N ALA A 101 -4.72 18.59 8.31
CA ALA A 101 -3.41 18.68 7.66
C ALA A 101 -2.90 17.32 7.18
N THR A 102 -3.16 16.24 7.93
CA THR A 102 -2.64 14.90 7.61
C THR A 102 -3.03 14.42 6.19
N PRO A 103 -4.30 14.51 5.76
CA PRO A 103 -4.70 14.12 4.40
C PRO A 103 -4.00 14.95 3.32
N VAL A 104 -3.82 16.25 3.54
CA VAL A 104 -3.14 17.16 2.61
C VAL A 104 -1.67 16.79 2.48
N PHE A 105 -0.97 16.58 3.60
CA PHE A 105 0.42 16.15 3.56
C PHE A 105 0.60 14.79 2.92
N VAL A 106 -0.30 13.83 3.18
CA VAL A 106 -0.28 12.53 2.50
C VAL A 106 -0.48 12.73 1.01
N ALA A 107 -1.50 13.47 0.56
CA ALA A 107 -1.77 13.67 -0.85
C ALA A 107 -0.63 14.40 -1.60
N PHE A 108 0.05 15.36 -0.94
CA PHE A 108 1.14 16.13 -1.56
C PHE A 108 2.53 15.48 -1.45
N LEU A 109 2.80 14.68 -0.42
CA LEU A 109 4.09 14.00 -0.22
C LEU A 109 4.10 12.55 -0.74
N ALA A 110 2.95 11.88 -0.82
CA ALA A 110 2.83 10.54 -1.37
C ALA A 110 2.99 10.39 -2.89
N PRO A 111 3.02 11.43 -3.77
CA PRO A 111 3.40 11.20 -5.16
C PRO A 111 4.82 10.61 -5.30
N ALA A 112 5.69 10.81 -4.29
CA ALA A 112 7.02 10.21 -4.23
C ALA A 112 7.08 8.88 -3.43
N ALA A 113 6.05 8.58 -2.63
CA ALA A 113 5.92 7.35 -1.86
C ALA A 113 4.71 6.58 -2.38
N THR A 114 4.96 5.74 -3.39
CA THR A 114 4.11 4.71 -4.01
C THR A 114 2.67 4.62 -3.49
N PRO A 115 1.65 4.55 -4.37
CA PRO A 115 0.25 4.48 -3.96
C PRO A 115 0.10 3.33 -2.96
N VAL A 116 -0.24 3.65 -1.71
CA VAL A 116 -0.58 2.66 -0.69
C VAL A 116 -1.84 1.98 -1.21
N PRO A 117 -1.78 0.72 -1.65
CA PRO A 117 -2.94 0.05 -2.20
C PRO A 117 -3.82 -0.42 -1.05
N GLY A 118 -5.11 -0.24 -1.24
CA GLY A 118 -6.12 -0.25 -0.18
C GLY A 118 -6.90 1.06 -0.19
N ASN A 119 -8.03 1.09 0.51
CA ASN A 119 -8.87 2.29 0.60
C ASN A 119 -8.05 3.40 1.29
N THR A 120 -7.50 4.34 0.49
CA THR A 120 -6.68 5.49 0.92
C THR A 120 -7.32 6.24 2.08
N THR A 121 -8.65 6.28 2.10
CA THR A 121 -9.50 6.80 3.17
C THR A 121 -9.23 6.17 4.54
N VAL A 122 -9.05 4.85 4.62
CA VAL A 122 -8.82 4.13 5.89
C VAL A 122 -7.40 4.41 6.40
N SER A 123 -6.41 4.40 5.51
CA SER A 123 -5.01 4.71 5.86
C SER A 123 -4.87 6.16 6.36
N ILE A 124 -5.54 7.11 5.71
CA ILE A 124 -5.57 8.52 6.12
C ILE A 124 -6.26 8.69 7.48
N ALA A 125 -7.35 7.97 7.73
CA ALA A 125 -8.06 8.00 9.01
C ALA A 125 -7.20 7.49 10.17
N VAL A 126 -6.51 6.36 9.98
CA VAL A 126 -5.59 5.78 10.98
C VAL A 126 -4.41 6.71 11.24
N LEU A 127 -3.80 7.27 10.18
CA LEU A 127 -2.68 8.18 10.30
C LEU A 127 -3.09 9.48 11.03
N SER A 128 -4.26 10.03 10.71
CA SER A 128 -4.80 11.23 11.35
C SER A 128 -5.01 11.02 12.86
N ALA A 129 -5.56 9.86 13.25
CA ALA A 129 -5.70 9.49 14.66
C ALA A 129 -4.34 9.37 15.37
N ALA A 130 -3.35 8.75 14.72
CA ALA A 130 -2.00 8.60 15.27
C ALA A 130 -1.32 9.97 15.46
N VAL A 131 -1.34 10.83 14.44
CA VAL A 131 -0.72 12.17 14.47
C VAL A 131 -1.41 13.06 15.51
N ALA A 132 -2.74 13.05 15.60
CA ALA A 132 -3.47 13.83 16.59
C ALA A 132 -3.13 13.39 18.02
N THR A 133 -3.06 12.07 18.26
CA THR A 133 -2.71 11.50 19.56
C THR A 133 -1.28 11.84 19.96
N LEU A 134 -0.33 11.74 19.01
CA LEU A 134 1.07 12.11 19.21
C LEU A 134 1.23 13.61 19.49
N GLY A 135 0.56 14.46 18.72
CA GLY A 135 0.60 15.91 18.89
C GLY A 135 0.12 16.33 20.28
N MET A 136 -1.00 15.74 20.74
CA MET A 136 -1.47 15.98 22.12
C MET A 136 -0.51 15.45 23.17
N GLY A 137 0.05 14.25 22.98
CA GLY A 137 1.08 13.70 23.87
C GLY A 137 2.30 14.60 24.01
N ALA A 138 2.80 15.12 22.89
CA ALA A 138 3.96 16.02 22.83
C ALA A 138 3.65 17.38 23.49
N CYS A 139 2.49 17.98 23.22
CA CYS A 139 2.08 19.22 23.86
C CYS A 139 1.94 19.07 25.38
N MET A 140 1.42 17.93 25.84
CA MET A 140 1.33 17.62 27.27
C MET A 140 2.70 17.43 27.91
N ALA A 141 3.66 16.82 27.22
CA ALA A 141 5.03 16.64 27.70
C ALA A 141 5.81 17.97 27.76
N TRP A 142 5.69 18.82 26.73
CA TRP A 142 6.42 20.09 26.60
C TRP A 142 5.95 21.15 27.60
N CYS A 143 4.65 21.19 27.90
CA CYS A 143 4.09 22.18 28.83
C CYS A 143 4.38 21.91 30.32
N GLY A 144 5.20 20.90 30.65
CA GLY A 144 5.61 20.63 32.03
C GLY A 144 4.43 20.25 32.92
N LEU A 145 3.99 19.00 32.83
CA LEU A 145 2.92 18.48 33.69
C LEU A 145 3.36 18.47 35.17
N PRO A 146 2.58 19.05 36.11
CA PRO A 146 2.83 18.86 37.53
C PRO A 146 2.84 17.36 37.87
N ASP A 147 3.72 16.89 38.77
CA ASP A 147 3.97 15.47 39.10
C ASP A 147 2.71 14.58 39.23
N ARG A 148 1.58 15.17 39.63
CA ARG A 148 0.26 14.52 39.74
C ARG A 148 -0.41 14.11 38.41
N PHE A 149 0.16 14.44 37.25
CA PHE A 149 -0.42 14.16 35.92
C PHE A 149 0.33 13.08 35.10
N GLN A 150 1.42 12.51 35.63
CA GLN A 150 2.20 11.48 34.94
C GLN A 150 1.42 10.17 34.67
N ALA A 151 0.38 9.87 35.47
CA ALA A 151 -0.40 8.64 35.32
C ALA A 151 -1.23 8.56 34.02
N GLY A 152 -1.52 9.70 33.37
CA GLY A 152 -2.27 9.76 32.10
C GLY A 152 -1.41 9.71 30.84
N VAL A 153 -0.09 9.92 30.97
CA VAL A 153 0.86 9.91 29.84
C VAL A 153 1.24 8.49 29.45
N LEU A 154 1.35 7.60 30.45
CA LEU A 154 1.68 6.18 30.26
C LEU A 154 0.73 5.46 29.28
N PRO A 155 -0.60 5.57 29.39
CA PRO A 155 -1.53 4.95 28.44
C PRO A 155 -1.37 5.48 27.01
N ALA A 156 -1.16 6.79 26.83
CA ALA A 156 -0.97 7.38 25.51
C ALA A 156 0.35 6.93 24.87
N VAL A 157 1.43 6.86 25.66
CA VAL A 157 2.73 6.33 25.21
C VAL A 157 2.63 4.84 24.88
N VAL A 158 1.88 4.05 25.67
CA VAL A 158 1.66 2.62 25.39
C VAL A 158 0.86 2.42 24.11
N VAL A 159 -0.20 3.21 23.87
CA VAL A 159 -0.98 3.13 22.62
C VAL A 159 -0.14 3.52 21.41
N VAL A 160 0.67 4.58 21.53
CA VAL A 160 1.60 5.00 20.47
C VAL A 160 2.67 3.93 20.22
N ALA A 161 3.27 3.38 21.27
CA ALA A 161 4.25 2.31 21.15
C ALA A 161 3.63 1.07 20.51
N ALA A 162 2.42 0.67 20.92
CA ALA A 162 1.69 -0.43 20.31
C ALA A 162 1.42 -0.21 18.82
N LEU A 163 0.98 1.00 18.43
CA LEU A 163 0.79 1.36 17.02
C LEU A 163 2.10 1.33 16.23
N LEU A 164 3.19 1.88 16.78
CA LEU A 164 4.52 1.85 16.16
C LEU A 164 5.07 0.43 16.04
N THR A 165 4.77 -0.47 16.97
CA THR A 165 5.17 -1.89 16.87
C THR A 165 4.33 -2.68 15.88
N ALA A 166 3.07 -2.29 15.64
CA ALA A 166 2.20 -2.94 14.67
C ALA A 166 2.44 -2.48 13.23
N LEU A 167 3.03 -1.29 13.05
CA LEU A 167 3.28 -0.64 11.75
C LEU A 167 4.06 -1.50 10.74
N PRO A 168 5.12 -2.24 11.11
CA PRO A 168 5.83 -3.11 10.16
C PRO A 168 4.93 -4.23 9.62
N ALA A 169 4.19 -4.93 10.49
CA ALA A 169 3.31 -6.01 10.07
C ALA A 169 2.16 -5.51 9.18
N VAL A 170 1.57 -4.36 9.52
CA VAL A 170 0.55 -3.71 8.68
C VAL A 170 1.15 -3.26 7.35
N SER A 171 2.37 -2.72 7.34
CA SER A 171 3.06 -2.34 6.11
C SER A 171 3.35 -3.54 5.21
N ASP A 172 3.75 -4.67 5.77
CA ASP A 172 4.08 -5.86 5.00
C ASP A 172 2.83 -6.54 4.43
N GLU A 173 1.76 -6.62 5.22
CA GLU A 173 0.44 -7.07 4.75
C GLU A 173 -0.08 -6.19 3.59
N MET A 174 0.05 -4.87 3.72
CA MET A 174 -0.39 -3.93 2.68
C MET A 174 0.49 -4.04 1.42
N ARG A 175 1.79 -4.31 1.57
CA ARG A 175 2.71 -4.57 0.44
C ARG A 175 2.40 -5.91 -0.24
N ALA A 176 2.00 -6.93 0.51
CA ALA A 176 1.57 -8.21 -0.06
C ALA A 176 0.32 -8.01 -0.92
N ARG A 177 -0.74 -7.40 -0.35
CA ARG A 177 -1.96 -7.07 -1.11
C ARG A 177 -1.69 -6.16 -2.31
N ALA A 178 -0.73 -5.23 -2.20
CA ALA A 178 -0.27 -4.42 -3.32
C ALA A 178 0.23 -5.25 -4.50
N ALA A 179 1.06 -6.24 -4.18
CA ALA A 179 1.66 -7.12 -5.16
C ALA A 179 0.58 -8.01 -5.78
N ASP A 180 -0.39 -8.46 -4.99
CA ASP A 180 -1.52 -9.28 -5.43
C ASP A 180 -2.42 -8.52 -6.41
N GLU A 181 -2.85 -7.31 -6.05
CA GLU A 181 -3.71 -6.47 -6.90
C GLU A 181 -2.99 -6.11 -8.21
N ARG A 182 -1.70 -5.74 -8.13
CA ARG A 182 -0.89 -5.46 -9.32
C ARG A 182 -0.72 -6.70 -10.20
N SER A 183 -0.48 -7.88 -9.61
CA SER A 183 -0.36 -9.14 -10.34
C SER A 183 -1.67 -9.48 -11.04
N ARG A 184 -2.81 -9.28 -10.36
CA ARG A 184 -4.14 -9.44 -10.93
C ARG A 184 -4.35 -8.53 -12.13
N GLU A 185 -4.16 -7.21 -11.97
CA GLU A 185 -4.31 -6.24 -13.05
C GLU A 185 -3.41 -6.58 -14.24
N GLN A 186 -2.16 -6.97 -13.98
CA GLN A 186 -1.21 -7.38 -15.01
C GLN A 186 -1.66 -8.62 -15.79
N ILE A 187 -2.16 -9.66 -15.10
CA ILE A 187 -2.66 -10.87 -15.76
C ILE A 187 -3.95 -10.58 -16.55
N GLU A 188 -4.89 -9.82 -15.96
CA GLU A 188 -6.17 -9.51 -16.60
C GLU A 188 -6.00 -8.63 -17.85
N SER A 189 -5.13 -7.62 -17.79
CA SER A 189 -4.88 -6.67 -18.89
C SER A 189 -3.95 -7.20 -19.99
N PHE A 190 -3.34 -8.38 -19.81
CA PHE A 190 -2.41 -8.92 -20.80
C PHE A 190 -3.14 -9.56 -21.97
N ASP A 191 -3.20 -8.86 -23.10
CA ASP A 191 -3.95 -9.28 -24.29
C ASP A 191 -3.38 -10.51 -25.02
N GLN A 192 -2.20 -11.00 -24.62
CA GLN A 192 -1.48 -12.06 -25.30
C GLN A 192 -1.65 -13.41 -24.60
N THR A 193 -1.46 -14.51 -25.33
CA THR A 193 -1.47 -15.86 -24.77
C THR A 193 -0.36 -16.03 -23.73
N ILE A 194 -0.73 -16.48 -22.53
CA ILE A 194 0.21 -16.76 -21.44
C ILE A 194 0.77 -18.19 -21.60
N ALA A 195 2.05 -18.37 -21.28
CA ALA A 195 2.68 -19.69 -21.19
C ALA A 195 2.56 -20.18 -19.75
N VAL A 196 1.96 -21.36 -19.58
CA VAL A 196 1.73 -21.97 -18.27
C VAL A 196 2.66 -23.18 -18.12
N LEU A 197 3.35 -23.26 -16.99
CA LEU A 197 4.12 -24.44 -16.60
C LEU A 197 3.20 -25.40 -15.84
N ASP A 198 2.69 -26.40 -16.56
CA ASP A 198 1.71 -27.37 -16.05
C ASP A 198 2.41 -28.65 -15.59
N ASP A 199 3.06 -28.56 -14.43
CA ASP A 199 3.73 -29.70 -13.80
C ASP A 199 3.45 -29.68 -12.30
N PRO A 200 3.05 -30.81 -11.69
CA PRO A 200 2.74 -30.87 -10.26
C PRO A 200 3.92 -30.54 -9.35
N ARG A 201 5.17 -30.59 -9.86
CA ARG A 201 6.34 -30.19 -9.08
C ARG A 201 6.48 -28.67 -8.93
N TRP A 202 5.85 -27.88 -9.80
CA TRP A 202 6.05 -26.44 -9.89
C TRP A 202 4.81 -25.71 -9.38
N SER A 203 4.95 -24.88 -8.35
CA SER A 203 3.87 -23.99 -7.90
C SER A 203 4.13 -22.57 -8.39
N LEU A 204 3.09 -21.92 -8.89
CA LEU A 204 3.15 -20.51 -9.25
C LEU A 204 3.28 -19.68 -7.96
N ASP A 205 4.29 -18.81 -7.91
CA ASP A 205 4.64 -17.99 -6.74
C ASP A 205 4.32 -16.51 -7.00
N GLN A 206 4.78 -15.95 -8.13
CA GLN A 206 4.68 -14.52 -8.41
C GLN A 206 4.57 -14.20 -9.90
N VAL A 207 3.98 -13.05 -10.23
CA VAL A 207 3.91 -12.52 -11.60
C VAL A 207 4.43 -11.09 -11.64
N HIS A 208 5.25 -10.79 -12.64
CA HIS A 208 5.82 -9.47 -12.85
C HIS A 208 5.84 -9.14 -14.33
N GLU A 209 5.47 -7.91 -14.68
CA GLU A 209 5.76 -7.37 -16.01
C GLU A 209 7.25 -7.01 -16.14
N VAL A 210 7.89 -7.49 -17.21
CA VAL A 210 9.29 -7.21 -17.57
C VAL A 210 9.34 -6.95 -19.07
N ASP A 211 9.80 -5.76 -19.47
CA ASP A 211 9.98 -5.35 -20.87
C ASP A 211 8.72 -5.54 -21.76
N GLY A 212 7.53 -5.30 -21.19
CA GLY A 212 6.25 -5.44 -21.87
C GLY A 212 5.79 -6.90 -22.06
N ALA A 213 6.39 -7.83 -21.31
CA ALA A 213 5.98 -9.23 -21.24
C ALA A 213 5.68 -9.63 -19.78
N LEU A 214 4.76 -10.56 -19.57
CA LEU A 214 4.54 -11.14 -18.25
C LEU A 214 5.56 -12.24 -17.97
N ARG A 215 6.21 -12.14 -16.81
CA ARG A 215 7.10 -13.15 -16.25
C ARG A 215 6.44 -13.80 -15.03
N PHE A 216 6.15 -15.08 -15.17
CA PHE A 216 5.65 -15.96 -14.13
C PHE A 216 6.83 -16.63 -13.42
N THR A 217 6.83 -16.60 -12.10
CA THR A 217 7.83 -17.25 -11.26
C THR A 217 7.22 -18.51 -10.67
N TYR A 218 7.76 -19.66 -11.02
CA TYR A 218 7.40 -20.95 -10.46
C TYR A 218 8.48 -21.43 -9.52
N ARG A 219 8.11 -22.13 -8.45
CA ARG A 219 9.05 -22.75 -7.50
C ARG A 219 8.82 -24.24 -7.40
N ASP A 220 9.91 -24.98 -7.23
CA ASP A 220 9.83 -26.40 -6.89
C ASP A 220 9.69 -26.60 -5.36
N PRO A 221 9.55 -27.84 -4.86
CA PRO A 221 9.42 -28.11 -3.43
C PRO A 221 10.64 -27.68 -2.61
N ASP A 222 11.81 -27.55 -3.25
CA ASP A 222 13.05 -27.07 -2.63
C ASP A 222 13.15 -25.52 -2.64
N GLY A 223 12.15 -24.84 -3.21
CA GLY A 223 12.07 -23.38 -3.32
C GLY A 223 12.89 -22.78 -4.46
N THR A 224 13.47 -23.60 -5.33
CA THR A 224 14.29 -23.18 -6.47
C THR A 224 13.39 -22.53 -7.52
N PRO A 225 13.67 -21.28 -7.95
CA PRO A 225 12.80 -20.58 -8.89
C PRO A 225 13.13 -20.87 -10.35
N VAL A 226 12.08 -20.96 -11.17
CA VAL A 226 12.11 -20.92 -12.63
C VAL A 226 11.20 -19.79 -13.09
N TYR A 227 11.66 -19.04 -14.08
CA TYR A 227 10.90 -17.94 -14.65
C TYR A 227 10.42 -18.29 -16.05
N VAL A 228 9.12 -18.24 -16.26
CA VAL A 228 8.46 -18.44 -17.55
C VAL A 228 8.01 -17.09 -18.06
N HIS A 229 8.33 -16.76 -19.29
CA HIS A 229 7.83 -15.57 -19.95
C HIS A 229 7.44 -15.86 -21.39
N THR A 230 6.46 -15.12 -21.89
CA THR A 230 5.93 -15.31 -23.24
C THR A 230 6.27 -14.14 -24.14
N TRP A 231 6.68 -14.45 -25.36
CA TRP A 231 6.81 -13.49 -26.44
C TRP A 231 5.78 -13.80 -27.53
N THR A 232 5.11 -12.77 -28.02
CA THR A 232 4.23 -12.88 -29.18
C THR A 232 4.54 -11.82 -30.24
N GLY A 233 3.82 -11.85 -31.36
CA GLY A 233 3.95 -10.84 -32.42
C GLY A 233 5.19 -11.04 -33.31
N ALA A 234 5.73 -9.96 -33.86
CA ALA A 234 6.83 -10.03 -34.83
C ALA A 234 8.11 -10.69 -34.26
N ARG A 235 8.36 -10.55 -32.95
CA ARG A 235 9.49 -11.21 -32.27
C ARG A 235 9.33 -12.73 -32.16
N ALA A 236 8.11 -13.24 -32.24
CA ALA A 236 7.80 -14.67 -32.14
C ALA A 236 7.54 -15.34 -33.49
N ARG A 237 7.32 -14.56 -34.56
CA ARG A 237 7.04 -15.08 -35.91
C ARG A 237 8.35 -15.35 -36.67
N GLY A 238 8.49 -16.59 -37.18
CA GLY A 238 9.62 -17.04 -37.99
C GLY A 238 10.69 -17.82 -37.19
N SER A 239 11.51 -18.61 -37.90
CA SER A 239 12.63 -19.38 -37.32
C SER A 239 13.73 -18.51 -36.71
N GLU A 240 13.75 -17.21 -37.03
CA GLU A 240 14.65 -16.21 -36.44
C GLU A 240 14.19 -15.75 -35.05
N GLY A 241 12.88 -15.80 -34.74
CA GLY A 241 12.34 -15.28 -33.48
C GLY A 241 12.82 -16.05 -32.24
N ILE A 242 12.74 -17.39 -32.29
CA ILE A 242 13.24 -18.25 -31.21
C ILE A 242 14.78 -18.17 -31.05
N ARG A 243 15.48 -17.75 -32.10
CA ARG A 243 16.94 -17.54 -32.11
C ARG A 243 17.35 -16.08 -31.93
N SER A 244 16.42 -15.19 -31.59
CA SER A 244 16.73 -13.77 -31.38
C SER A 244 17.81 -13.57 -30.31
N GLY A 245 18.89 -12.86 -30.65
CA GLY A 245 20.04 -12.66 -29.75
C GLY A 245 21.03 -13.83 -29.72
N CYS A 246 20.88 -14.83 -30.59
CA CYS A 246 21.91 -15.86 -30.80
C CYS A 246 23.08 -15.37 -31.67
N GLU A 247 22.94 -14.20 -32.30
CA GLU A 247 23.95 -13.53 -33.10
C GLU A 247 25.02 -12.80 -32.29
N PHE A 248 24.80 -12.59 -30.98
CA PHE A 248 25.78 -11.94 -30.11
C PHE A 248 26.99 -12.86 -29.86
N PRO A 249 28.23 -12.32 -29.89
CA PRO A 249 29.45 -13.13 -29.88
C PRO A 249 29.62 -14.00 -28.62
N ASP A 250 29.08 -13.56 -27.47
CA ASP A 250 29.17 -14.28 -26.19
C ASP A 250 27.98 -15.22 -25.93
N VAL A 251 27.05 -15.34 -26.90
CA VAL A 251 25.85 -16.16 -26.79
C VAL A 251 26.00 -17.39 -27.68
N ARG A 252 25.86 -18.57 -27.08
CA ARG A 252 25.83 -19.83 -27.83
C ARG A 252 24.41 -20.38 -27.79
N CYS A 253 23.84 -20.69 -28.94
CA CYS A 253 22.53 -21.32 -29.03
C CYS A 253 22.64 -22.74 -29.60
N ARG A 254 21.89 -23.68 -29.04
CA ARG A 254 21.80 -25.06 -29.52
C ARG A 254 20.36 -25.50 -29.58
N ASN A 255 20.00 -26.22 -30.64
CA ASN A 255 18.71 -26.90 -30.68
C ASN A 255 18.76 -28.12 -29.75
N VAL A 256 17.76 -28.26 -28.88
CA VAL A 256 17.59 -29.40 -27.95
C VAL A 256 16.11 -29.73 -27.92
N ASP A 257 15.73 -30.93 -28.39
CA ASP A 257 14.33 -31.42 -28.38
C ASP A 257 13.30 -30.45 -29.00
N GLY A 258 13.66 -29.77 -30.10
CA GLY A 258 12.77 -28.81 -30.75
C GLY A 258 12.71 -27.43 -30.07
N ALA A 259 13.40 -27.25 -28.94
CA ALA A 259 13.64 -25.99 -28.27
C ALA A 259 15.03 -25.42 -28.59
N VAL A 260 15.27 -24.16 -28.26
CA VAL A 260 16.57 -23.49 -28.37
C VAL A 260 17.12 -23.22 -26.97
N ALA A 261 18.19 -23.91 -26.61
CA ALA A 261 18.95 -23.69 -25.39
C ALA A 261 19.99 -22.60 -25.64
N VAL A 262 19.93 -21.53 -24.82
CA VAL A 262 20.80 -20.36 -24.90
C VAL A 262 21.78 -20.38 -23.73
N TYR A 263 23.06 -20.28 -24.04
CA TYR A 263 24.16 -20.32 -23.07
C TYR A 263 24.85 -18.96 -23.06
N ARG A 264 24.97 -18.35 -21.88
CA ARG A 264 25.74 -17.11 -21.65
C ARG A 264 26.85 -17.41 -20.64
N GLY A 265 28.10 -17.54 -21.11
CA GLY A 265 29.27 -17.71 -20.23
C GLY A 265 29.44 -19.06 -19.53
N GLY A 266 28.79 -20.14 -19.95
CA GLY A 266 28.89 -21.46 -19.28
C GLY A 266 28.45 -22.67 -20.12
N ASN A 267 28.37 -23.84 -19.45
CA ASN A 267 27.92 -25.11 -20.03
C ASN A 267 26.48 -25.49 -19.62
N THR A 268 25.88 -24.75 -18.69
CA THR A 268 24.46 -24.86 -18.35
C THR A 268 23.67 -23.84 -19.16
N PRO A 269 22.51 -24.20 -19.72
CA PRO A 269 21.68 -23.24 -20.42
C PRO A 269 21.20 -22.19 -19.42
N ALA A 270 21.38 -20.91 -19.75
CA ALA A 270 20.84 -19.80 -18.97
C ALA A 270 19.34 -19.59 -19.26
N GLU A 271 18.93 -20.01 -20.45
CA GLU A 271 17.61 -19.74 -21.01
C GLU A 271 17.26 -20.87 -22.00
N LEU A 272 15.99 -21.29 -22.02
CA LEU A 272 15.47 -22.28 -22.95
C LEU A 272 14.19 -21.75 -23.57
N ARG A 273 14.14 -21.70 -24.90
CA ARG A 273 13.01 -21.15 -25.66
C ARG A 273 12.32 -22.26 -26.42
N THR A 274 11.00 -22.27 -26.42
CA THR A 274 10.20 -23.24 -27.16
C THR A 274 9.02 -22.57 -27.83
N HIS A 275 8.61 -23.07 -28.99
CA HIS A 275 7.37 -22.64 -29.62
C HIS A 275 6.20 -23.33 -28.92
N LEU A 276 5.21 -22.55 -28.49
CA LEU A 276 3.95 -23.11 -27.99
C LEU A 276 2.95 -23.34 -29.13
N ASN A 277 2.82 -22.35 -30.01
CA ASN A 277 1.95 -22.33 -31.19
C ASN A 277 2.53 -21.37 -32.25
N ASP A 278 1.89 -21.28 -33.41
CA ASP A 278 2.25 -20.32 -34.47
C ASP A 278 2.25 -18.87 -33.93
N GLY A 279 3.45 -18.31 -33.74
CA GLY A 279 3.64 -16.93 -33.28
C GLY A 279 3.64 -16.73 -31.76
N VAL A 280 3.79 -17.80 -30.97
CA VAL A 280 4.00 -17.73 -29.51
C VAL A 280 5.26 -18.50 -29.14
N VAL A 281 6.23 -17.80 -28.54
CA VAL A 281 7.44 -18.41 -27.97
C VAL A 281 7.38 -18.27 -26.47
N ALA A 282 7.50 -19.39 -25.77
CA ALA A 282 7.70 -19.41 -24.33
C ALA A 282 9.19 -19.54 -24.03
N CYS A 283 9.62 -18.87 -22.99
CA CYS A 283 11.00 -18.82 -22.59
C CYS A 283 11.13 -19.10 -21.10
N LEU A 284 11.92 -20.13 -20.77
CA LEU A 284 12.28 -20.49 -19.41
C LEU A 284 13.66 -19.96 -19.10
N THR A 285 13.81 -19.40 -17.92
CA THR A 285 15.11 -19.03 -17.34
C THR A 285 15.19 -19.52 -15.90
N SER A 286 16.40 -19.73 -15.42
CA SER A 286 16.67 -20.01 -14.02
C SER A 286 17.74 -19.06 -13.50
N VAL A 287 17.91 -19.04 -12.18
CA VAL A 287 19.04 -18.33 -11.57
C VAL A 287 20.35 -18.97 -12.05
N PRO A 288 21.38 -18.18 -12.41
CA PRO A 288 22.67 -18.72 -12.83
C PRO A 288 23.23 -19.73 -11.83
N GLY A 289 23.57 -20.92 -12.29
CA GLY A 289 24.11 -22.00 -11.46
C GLY A 289 23.07 -22.82 -10.70
N ALA A 290 21.77 -22.51 -10.83
CA ALA A 290 20.72 -23.35 -10.24
C ALA A 290 20.68 -24.73 -10.91
N PRO A 291 20.50 -25.83 -10.14
CA PRO A 291 20.48 -27.20 -10.64
C PRO A 291 19.13 -27.55 -11.29
N VAL A 292 18.59 -26.66 -12.12
CA VAL A 292 17.29 -26.87 -12.79
C VAL A 292 17.51 -27.47 -14.17
N ASP A 293 16.85 -28.59 -14.43
CA ASP A 293 16.71 -29.12 -15.78
C ASP A 293 15.62 -28.34 -16.54
N LEU A 294 16.05 -27.27 -17.21
CA LEU A 294 15.17 -26.43 -18.03
C LEU A 294 14.51 -27.23 -19.16
N VAL A 295 15.18 -28.26 -19.70
CA VAL A 295 14.66 -29.09 -20.80
C VAL A 295 13.48 -29.91 -20.31
N SER A 296 13.61 -30.54 -19.14
CA SER A 296 12.50 -31.24 -18.51
C SER A 296 11.34 -30.29 -18.21
N ALA A 297 11.59 -29.11 -17.64
CA ALA A 297 10.54 -28.14 -17.31
C ALA A 297 9.81 -27.63 -18.57
N ALA A 298 10.53 -27.38 -19.67
CA ALA A 298 9.93 -26.89 -20.90
C ALA A 298 8.97 -27.88 -21.57
N ARG A 299 9.08 -29.19 -21.31
CA ARG A 299 8.13 -30.19 -21.82
C ARG A 299 6.75 -30.08 -21.18
N SER A 300 6.68 -29.51 -19.99
CA SER A 300 5.43 -29.26 -19.26
C SER A 300 4.85 -27.87 -19.57
N LEU A 301 5.46 -27.10 -20.47
CA LEU A 301 4.88 -25.84 -20.93
C LEU A 301 3.74 -26.08 -21.90
N ARG A 302 2.69 -25.29 -21.72
CA ARG A 302 1.58 -25.19 -22.68
C ARG A 302 1.04 -23.76 -22.74
N PRO A 303 0.33 -23.39 -23.81
CA PRO A 303 -0.47 -22.17 -23.79
C PRO A 303 -1.57 -22.26 -22.71
N GLU A 304 -1.97 -21.12 -22.17
CA GLU A 304 -3.15 -21.01 -21.32
C GLU A 304 -4.40 -21.51 -22.06
N THR A 305 -5.29 -22.16 -21.33
CA THR A 305 -6.59 -22.61 -21.80
C THR A 305 -7.66 -21.53 -21.57
N PRO A 306 -8.77 -21.52 -22.33
CA PRO A 306 -9.86 -20.58 -22.10
C PRO A 306 -10.39 -20.67 -20.66
N GLY A 307 -10.42 -19.53 -19.95
CA GLY A 307 -10.86 -19.44 -18.56
C GLY A 307 -9.77 -19.70 -17.50
N GLU A 308 -8.58 -20.14 -17.91
CA GLU A 308 -7.46 -20.42 -16.98
C GLU A 308 -6.86 -19.16 -16.36
N ARG A 309 -7.04 -18.01 -17.01
CA ARG A 309 -6.58 -16.71 -16.51
C ARG A 309 -7.09 -16.40 -15.11
N GLU A 310 -8.36 -16.72 -14.82
CA GLU A 310 -8.95 -16.56 -13.48
C GLU A 310 -8.34 -17.53 -12.44
N HIS A 311 -7.85 -18.70 -12.90
CA HIS A 311 -7.14 -19.64 -12.05
C HIS A 311 -5.71 -19.16 -11.75
N LEU A 312 -5.03 -18.58 -12.74
CA LEU A 312 -3.70 -17.98 -12.56
C LEU A 312 -3.76 -16.78 -11.61
N VAL A 313 -4.75 -15.91 -11.74
CA VAL A 313 -4.99 -14.81 -10.78
C VAL A 313 -5.16 -15.38 -9.38
N ARG A 314 -6.08 -16.33 -9.19
CA ARG A 314 -6.33 -16.93 -7.86
C ARG A 314 -5.10 -17.60 -7.28
N ALA A 315 -4.26 -18.24 -8.09
CA ALA A 315 -3.06 -18.93 -7.62
C ALA A 315 -1.97 -17.98 -7.12
N VAL A 316 -1.94 -16.73 -7.59
CA VAL A 316 -0.94 -15.72 -7.19
C VAL A 316 -1.43 -14.87 -6.01
N THR A 317 -2.75 -14.74 -5.85
CA THR A 317 -3.37 -13.88 -4.82
C THR A 317 -3.88 -14.65 -3.59
N SER A 318 -3.62 -15.95 -3.47
CA SER A 318 -4.16 -16.81 -2.39
C SER A 318 -3.20 -17.05 -1.25
#